data_AF-A0A445N1V6-F1
#
_entry.id   AF-A0A445N1V6-F1
#
_cell.length_a   1.000
_cell.length_b   1.000
_cell.length_c   1.000
_cell.angle_alpha   90.00
_cell.angle_beta   90.00
_cell.angle_gamma   90.00
#
_symmetry.space_group_name_H-M   'P 1'
#
loop_
_entity.id
_entity.type
_entity.pdbx_description
1 polymer ?
#
loop_
_entity_poly.entity_id
_entity_poly.type
_entity_poly.pdbx_seq_one_letter_code
_entity_poly.pdbx_strand_id
1 'polypeptide(L)'
;MVLETNVAEITANPVSDEVYGIDAAGTPGILSPEYTTEGVTQNPGATSPVLDLVTDATGVSYVISETAVSTWDPNLNSFTLIDGQPILPPAVPATEPPTPMTGTYKSIAIGMDGILYVLFENADTEQYLLKGYPPYITEGVVIDFKPKALNLSSQGNYVSIDITLPSDLAEADIDPSSLKITKIDVAGVGLAEDLAILMAPNTPYSVNSHRLRVKFYRSTKRATSEDQSISWQLQQILAGQNKGQYAATITLEGSVEGSYSKFQGEASFTAIVTKKTK
;
A
#
# COMPACT_ATOMS: atom_id res chain seq x y z
N MET A 1 18.25 10.08 0.53
CA MET A 1 19.61 10.55 0.92
C MET A 1 20.63 9.81 0.03
N VAL A 2 21.75 10.43 -0.35
CA VAL A 2 22.74 9.86 -1.30
C VAL A 2 23.64 8.82 -0.62
N LEU A 3 23.95 7.71 -1.29
CA LEU A 3 24.93 6.71 -0.83
C LEU A 3 26.35 7.27 -0.92
N GLU A 4 27.15 7.06 0.13
CA GLU A 4 28.54 7.54 0.19
C GLU A 4 29.52 6.75 -0.69
N THR A 5 29.13 5.55 -1.12
CA THR A 5 29.92 4.64 -1.95
C THR A 5 29.12 4.17 -3.15
N ASN A 6 29.75 4.09 -4.32
CA ASN A 6 29.13 3.51 -5.52
C ASN A 6 28.98 1.99 -5.36
N VAL A 7 27.74 1.56 -5.31
CA VAL A 7 27.29 0.17 -5.25
C VAL A 7 26.99 -0.32 -6.67
N ALA A 8 27.39 -1.56 -6.97
CA ALA A 8 27.12 -2.21 -8.25
C ALA A 8 25.86 -3.08 -8.21
N GLU A 9 25.66 -3.80 -7.11
CA GLU A 9 24.58 -4.77 -6.94
C GLU A 9 24.12 -4.78 -5.47
N ILE A 10 22.84 -5.06 -5.24
CA ILE A 10 22.25 -5.18 -3.91
C ILE A 10 21.60 -6.55 -3.71
N THR A 11 21.58 -7.01 -2.46
CA THR A 11 20.78 -8.14 -2.02
C THR A 11 20.21 -7.84 -0.65
N ALA A 12 19.10 -8.47 -0.28
CA ALA A 12 18.51 -8.30 1.05
C ALA A 12 18.57 -9.62 1.81
N ASN A 13 18.80 -9.53 3.11
CA ASN A 13 18.85 -10.68 3.98
C ASN A 13 17.45 -11.32 4.05
N PRO A 14 17.29 -12.60 3.69
CA PRO A 14 15.99 -13.26 3.70
C PRO A 14 15.47 -13.55 5.11
N VAL A 15 16.20 -13.15 6.17
CA VAL A 15 15.85 -13.39 7.59
C VAL A 15 15.82 -12.11 8.42
N SER A 16 16.65 -11.11 8.10
CA SER A 16 16.81 -9.89 8.92
C SER A 16 16.46 -8.57 8.23
N ASP A 17 16.06 -8.59 6.95
CA ASP A 17 15.81 -7.40 6.12
C ASP A 17 17.03 -6.48 5.94
N GLU A 18 18.21 -6.87 6.42
CA GLU A 18 19.44 -6.13 6.18
C GLU A 18 19.78 -6.15 4.69
N VAL A 19 19.93 -4.97 4.09
CA VAL A 19 20.36 -4.85 2.69
C VAL A 19 21.88 -4.84 2.66
N TYR A 20 22.46 -5.71 1.83
CA TYR A 20 23.89 -5.72 1.54
C TYR A 20 24.12 -5.21 0.12
N GLY A 21 25.25 -4.55 -0.08
CA GLY A 21 25.71 -4.10 -1.40
C GLY A 21 27.14 -4.53 -1.64
N ILE A 22 27.51 -4.66 -2.92
CA ILE A 22 28.89 -4.83 -3.34
C ILE A 22 29.32 -3.54 -4.05
N ASP A 23 30.41 -2.92 -3.60
CA ASP A 23 30.94 -1.72 -4.25
C ASP A 23 31.60 -2.02 -5.60
N ALA A 24 31.96 -0.98 -6.35
CA ALA A 24 32.63 -1.13 -7.65
C ALA A 24 33.99 -1.88 -7.59
N ALA A 25 34.59 -2.04 -6.40
CA ALA A 25 35.82 -2.79 -6.17
C ALA A 25 35.57 -4.25 -5.77
N GLY A 26 34.31 -4.67 -5.62
CA GLY A 26 33.93 -6.02 -5.19
C GLY A 26 33.89 -6.18 -3.67
N THR A 27 33.88 -5.09 -2.89
CA THR A 27 33.85 -5.16 -1.43
C THR A 27 32.40 -5.22 -0.93
N PRO A 28 32.02 -6.27 -0.16
CA PRO A 28 30.68 -6.34 0.42
C PRO A 28 30.55 -5.42 1.63
N GLY A 29 29.37 -4.82 1.79
CA GLY A 29 29.02 -3.97 2.93
C GLY A 29 27.52 -3.99 3.24
N ILE A 30 27.14 -3.58 4.45
CA ILE A 30 25.75 -3.35 4.84
C ILE A 30 25.35 -1.95 4.37
N LEU A 31 24.21 -1.85 3.70
CA LEU A 31 23.59 -0.58 3.32
C LEU A 31 22.52 -0.23 4.37
N SER A 32 22.64 0.94 5.01
CA SER A 32 21.63 1.38 5.97
C SER A 32 20.36 1.86 5.26
N PRO A 33 19.16 1.46 5.72
CA PRO A 33 17.88 1.95 5.21
C PRO A 33 17.49 3.35 5.76
N GLU A 34 18.37 4.04 6.51
CA GLU A 34 18.16 5.45 6.93
C GLU A 34 18.13 6.44 5.75
N TYR A 35 18.43 5.97 4.54
CA TYR A 35 18.56 6.79 3.32
C TYR A 35 17.27 6.90 2.51
N THR A 36 16.14 6.47 3.08
CA THR A 36 14.92 6.21 2.31
C THR A 36 14.19 7.46 1.85
N THR A 37 14.06 7.51 0.53
CA THR A 37 13.20 8.34 -0.32
C THR A 37 11.69 8.12 -0.19
N GLU A 38 10.87 8.97 0.45
CA GLU A 38 9.45 9.09 0.10
C GLU A 38 9.25 10.41 -0.69
N GLY A 39 8.39 10.49 -1.69
CA GLY A 39 8.61 11.28 -2.92
C GLY A 39 7.77 10.78 -4.13
N VAL A 40 7.96 11.31 -5.34
CA VAL A 40 6.91 11.32 -6.38
C VAL A 40 6.81 10.04 -7.22
N THR A 41 5.57 9.61 -7.53
CA THR A 41 5.24 8.56 -8.49
C THR A 41 5.81 8.84 -9.89
N GLN A 42 6.57 7.91 -10.46
CA GLN A 42 6.97 8.00 -11.87
C GLN A 42 5.84 7.58 -12.81
N ASN A 43 5.80 8.18 -14.00
CA ASN A 43 5.06 7.60 -15.12
C ASN A 43 5.82 6.35 -15.59
N PRO A 44 5.15 5.20 -15.73
CA PRO A 44 5.84 3.97 -16.10
C PRO A 44 6.47 4.04 -17.50
N GLY A 45 7.76 3.70 -17.58
CA GLY A 45 8.51 3.50 -18.83
C GLY A 45 8.37 2.08 -19.40
N ALA A 46 9.26 1.69 -20.30
CA ALA A 46 9.27 0.34 -20.90
C ALA A 46 10.17 -0.62 -20.10
N THR A 47 9.66 -1.81 -19.76
CA THR A 47 10.36 -2.85 -18.98
C THR A 47 11.42 -3.63 -19.79
N SER A 48 11.76 -3.19 -20.99
CA SER A 48 12.71 -3.89 -21.87
C SER A 48 13.81 -2.93 -22.33
N PRO A 49 15.10 -3.29 -22.21
CA PRO A 49 15.61 -4.57 -21.69
C PRO A 49 15.48 -4.71 -20.17
N VAL A 50 15.33 -5.97 -19.70
CA VAL A 50 15.40 -6.30 -18.26
C VAL A 50 16.86 -6.18 -17.82
N LEU A 51 17.11 -5.40 -16.76
CA LEU A 51 18.43 -5.18 -16.18
C LEU A 51 18.71 -6.16 -15.04
N ASP A 52 17.73 -6.38 -14.17
CA ASP A 52 17.85 -7.23 -12.98
C ASP A 52 16.47 -7.80 -12.59
N LEU A 53 16.46 -8.89 -11.82
CA LEU A 53 15.25 -9.56 -11.36
C LEU A 53 15.41 -10.18 -9.98
N VAL A 54 14.32 -10.20 -9.22
CA VAL A 54 14.24 -10.89 -7.93
C VAL A 54 12.91 -11.62 -7.82
N THR A 55 12.89 -12.77 -7.17
CA THR A 55 11.67 -13.53 -6.90
C THR A 55 11.42 -13.56 -5.41
N ASP A 56 10.20 -13.24 -5.00
CA ASP A 56 9.82 -13.29 -3.59
C ASP A 56 9.53 -14.73 -3.11
N ALA A 57 9.29 -14.87 -1.80
CA ALA A 57 8.98 -16.16 -1.19
C ALA A 57 7.69 -16.81 -1.73
N THR A 58 6.81 -16.04 -2.38
CA THR A 58 5.55 -16.54 -2.98
C THR A 58 5.74 -17.01 -4.41
N GLY A 59 6.90 -16.74 -5.01
CA GLY A 59 7.21 -17.07 -6.40
C GLY A 59 6.86 -15.97 -7.40
N VAL A 60 6.48 -14.77 -6.94
CA VAL A 60 6.31 -13.61 -7.85
C VAL A 60 7.68 -13.06 -8.21
N SER A 61 7.94 -12.95 -9.50
CA SER A 61 9.17 -12.34 -10.03
C SER A 61 8.95 -10.86 -10.33
N TYR A 62 9.79 -10.03 -9.72
CA TYR A 62 9.92 -8.61 -9.99
C TYR A 62 11.13 -8.38 -10.88
N VAL A 63 10.99 -7.48 -11.83
CA VAL A 63 12.04 -7.10 -12.76
C VAL A 63 12.18 -5.59 -12.79
N ILE A 64 13.39 -5.13 -13.08
CA ILE A 64 13.66 -3.72 -13.38
C ILE A 64 14.21 -3.55 -14.79
N SER A 65 13.89 -2.39 -15.36
CA SER A 65 14.54 -1.79 -16.51
C SER A 65 15.15 -0.46 -16.09
N GLU A 66 15.76 0.29 -17.01
CA GLU A 66 16.29 1.63 -16.68
C GLU A 66 15.23 2.55 -16.06
N THR A 67 13.96 2.41 -16.45
CA THR A 67 12.91 3.40 -16.15
C THR A 67 11.66 2.83 -15.49
N ALA A 68 11.61 1.51 -15.25
CA ALA A 68 10.44 0.87 -14.68
C ALA A 68 10.76 -0.33 -13.83
N VAL A 69 9.94 -0.52 -12.79
CA VAL A 69 9.81 -1.77 -12.03
C VAL A 69 8.52 -2.45 -12.48
N SER A 70 8.54 -3.78 -12.65
CA SER A 70 7.39 -4.57 -13.13
C SER A 70 7.37 -5.94 -12.49
N THR A 71 6.23 -6.62 -12.54
CA THR A 71 6.21 -8.08 -12.38
C THR A 71 6.41 -8.77 -13.72
N TRP A 72 6.97 -9.98 -13.71
CA TRP A 72 7.17 -10.82 -14.90
C TRP A 72 6.42 -12.14 -14.75
N ASP A 73 5.60 -12.47 -15.74
CA ASP A 73 5.00 -13.80 -15.89
C ASP A 73 5.88 -14.64 -16.84
N PRO A 74 6.60 -15.67 -16.33
CA PRO A 74 7.47 -16.50 -17.16
C PRO A 74 6.71 -17.39 -18.15
N ASN A 75 5.44 -17.70 -17.91
CA ASN A 75 4.65 -18.58 -18.79
C ASN A 75 4.16 -17.82 -20.03
N LEU A 76 3.74 -16.57 -19.83
CA LEU A 76 3.27 -15.69 -20.89
C LEU A 76 4.40 -14.85 -21.49
N ASN A 77 5.55 -14.80 -20.81
CA ASN A 77 6.66 -13.90 -21.09
C ASN A 77 6.20 -12.45 -21.24
N SER A 78 5.36 -12.01 -20.30
CA SER A 78 4.76 -10.68 -20.27
C SER A 78 5.16 -9.92 -19.01
N PHE A 79 5.17 -8.59 -19.11
CA PHE A 79 5.49 -7.69 -18.01
C PHE A 79 4.28 -6.86 -17.64
N THR A 80 3.97 -6.78 -16.35
CA THR A 80 2.93 -5.92 -15.82
C THR A 80 3.58 -4.81 -15.02
N LEU A 81 3.35 -3.57 -15.45
CA LEU A 81 3.88 -2.39 -14.78
C LEU A 81 3.28 -2.26 -13.39
N ILE A 82 4.14 -1.91 -12.44
CA ILE A 82 3.76 -1.73 -11.05
C ILE A 82 3.28 -0.29 -10.85
N ASP A 83 1.98 -0.11 -10.57
CA ASP A 83 1.42 1.17 -10.13
C ASP A 83 1.91 1.45 -8.69
N GLY A 84 2.75 2.47 -8.51
CA GLY A 84 3.43 2.74 -7.25
C GLY A 84 4.89 2.27 -7.22
N GLN A 85 5.63 2.51 -8.30
CA GLN A 85 7.08 2.27 -8.34
C GLN A 85 7.81 2.90 -7.16
N PRO A 86 8.96 2.33 -6.73
CA PRO A 86 9.83 2.95 -5.75
C PRO A 86 10.09 4.40 -6.10
N ILE A 87 9.85 5.20 -5.08
CA ILE A 87 9.65 6.61 -5.18
C ILE A 87 10.99 7.34 -5.34
N LEU A 88 11.05 8.30 -6.25
CA LEU A 88 12.26 9.09 -6.46
C LEU A 88 12.43 10.19 -5.39
N PRO A 89 13.68 10.44 -4.92
CA PRO A 89 13.96 11.61 -4.10
C PRO A 89 13.62 12.91 -4.84
N PRO A 90 13.15 13.94 -4.14
CA PRO A 90 13.07 15.28 -4.71
C PRO A 90 14.48 15.81 -5.04
N ALA A 91 14.58 16.62 -6.10
CA ALA A 91 15.76 17.46 -6.30
C ALA A 91 15.88 18.44 -5.12
N VAL A 92 16.99 18.42 -4.39
CA VAL A 92 17.25 19.31 -3.24
C VAL A 92 17.53 20.74 -3.75
N PRO A 93 17.05 21.84 -3.11
CA PRO A 93 16.38 21.92 -1.80
C PRO A 93 14.88 22.28 -1.82
N ALA A 94 14.25 22.04 -0.67
CA ALA A 94 12.81 21.92 -0.39
C ALA A 94 11.90 23.16 -0.53
N THR A 95 12.22 24.13 -1.39
CA THR A 95 11.41 25.35 -1.57
C THR A 95 10.44 25.30 -2.74
N GLU A 96 10.52 24.27 -3.60
CA GLU A 96 9.66 24.09 -4.76
C GLU A 96 9.00 22.70 -4.74
N PRO A 97 7.81 22.54 -5.35
CA PRO A 97 7.18 21.22 -5.46
C PRO A 97 8.17 20.22 -6.08
N PRO A 98 8.23 18.99 -5.55
CA PRO A 98 9.25 18.03 -5.92
C PRO A 98 9.19 17.74 -7.42
N THR A 99 10.25 18.11 -8.14
CA THR A 99 10.40 17.73 -9.55
C THR A 99 10.99 16.32 -9.58
N PRO A 100 10.41 15.37 -10.35
CA PRO A 100 10.96 14.02 -10.45
C PRO A 100 12.42 14.05 -10.90
N MET A 101 13.30 13.39 -10.15
CA MET A 101 14.72 13.30 -10.49
C MET A 101 14.91 12.33 -11.66
N THR A 102 15.55 12.74 -12.75
CA THR A 102 15.85 11.82 -13.86
C THR A 102 17.02 10.91 -13.48
N GLY A 103 16.89 9.62 -13.75
CA GLY A 103 17.95 8.63 -13.49
C GLY A 103 17.56 7.23 -13.95
N THR A 104 18.34 6.23 -13.54
CA THR A 104 18.19 4.84 -13.96
C THR A 104 18.19 3.88 -12.77
N TYR A 105 17.35 2.85 -12.82
CA TYR A 105 17.47 1.72 -11.89
C TYR A 105 18.65 0.82 -12.30
N LYS A 106 19.33 0.26 -11.30
CA LYS A 106 20.58 -0.52 -11.47
C LYS A 106 20.46 -1.95 -10.97
N SER A 107 19.86 -2.15 -9.80
CA SER A 107 19.73 -3.47 -9.17
C SER A 107 18.50 -3.50 -8.27
N ILE A 108 17.91 -4.68 -8.09
CA ILE A 108 16.72 -4.90 -7.27
C ILE A 108 16.95 -6.03 -6.26
N ALA A 109 16.45 -5.83 -5.04
CA ALA A 109 16.40 -6.85 -4.01
C ALA A 109 15.01 -6.83 -3.35
N ILE A 110 14.64 -7.93 -2.69
CA ILE A 110 13.42 -8.00 -1.90
C ILE A 110 13.76 -8.44 -0.48
N GLY A 111 13.34 -7.64 0.49
CA GLY A 111 13.45 -7.98 1.90
C GLY A 111 12.63 -9.23 2.24
N MET A 112 12.92 -9.81 3.40
CA MET A 112 11.99 -10.72 4.03
C MET A 112 10.64 -10.04 4.14
N ASP A 113 10.51 -8.82 4.66
CA ASP A 113 9.25 -8.04 4.75
C ASP A 113 8.50 -7.75 3.43
N GLY A 114 9.02 -8.23 2.29
CA GLY A 114 8.51 -8.03 0.94
C GLY A 114 8.64 -6.61 0.44
N ILE A 115 9.40 -5.75 1.12
CA ILE A 115 9.77 -4.45 0.58
C ILE A 115 10.75 -4.68 -0.56
N LEU A 116 10.45 -4.10 -1.72
CA LEU A 116 11.39 -4.00 -2.81
C LEU A 116 12.37 -2.89 -2.51
N TYR A 117 13.65 -3.24 -2.58
CA TYR A 117 14.77 -2.32 -2.55
C TYR A 117 15.30 -2.18 -3.96
N VAL A 118 15.48 -0.95 -4.43
CA VAL A 118 16.02 -0.69 -5.76
C VAL A 118 17.15 0.31 -5.66
N LEU A 119 18.30 -0.04 -6.24
CA LEU A 119 19.41 0.88 -6.42
C LEU A 119 19.10 1.79 -7.62
N PHE A 120 19.06 3.10 -7.38
CA PHE A 120 18.81 4.12 -8.39
C PHE A 120 20.00 5.07 -8.50
N GLU A 121 20.38 5.43 -9.72
CA GLU A 121 21.46 6.36 -10.01
C GLU A 121 20.92 7.54 -10.83
N ASN A 122 21.12 8.77 -10.33
CA ASN A 122 20.68 9.96 -11.06
C ASN A 122 21.67 10.36 -12.17
N ALA A 123 21.30 11.37 -12.96
CA ALA A 123 22.15 11.88 -14.04
C ALA A 123 23.51 12.44 -13.56
N ASP A 124 23.60 12.85 -12.28
CA ASP A 124 24.81 13.36 -11.64
C ASP A 124 25.66 12.24 -11.00
N THR A 125 25.35 10.97 -11.28
CA THR A 125 26.02 9.75 -10.76
C THR A 125 25.88 9.52 -9.25
N GLU A 126 24.96 10.23 -8.60
CA GLU A 126 24.61 9.96 -7.21
C GLU A 126 23.70 8.75 -7.13
N GLN A 127 24.01 7.85 -6.20
CA GLN A 127 23.22 6.64 -5.97
C GLN A 127 22.31 6.77 -4.76
N TYR A 128 21.15 6.15 -4.86
CA TYR A 128 20.10 6.14 -3.86
C TYR A 128 19.60 4.72 -3.68
N LEU A 129 19.42 4.29 -2.42
CA LEU A 129 18.67 3.08 -2.10
C LEU A 129 17.21 3.46 -1.90
N LEU A 130 16.37 3.11 -2.88
CA LEU A 130 14.93 3.31 -2.82
C LEU A 130 14.28 2.08 -2.21
N LYS A 131 13.23 2.28 -1.44
CA LYS A 131 12.40 1.18 -0.94
C LYS A 131 10.94 1.45 -1.27
N GLY A 132 10.19 0.40 -1.55
CA GLY A 132 8.76 0.50 -1.80
C GLY A 132 8.09 -0.85 -1.62
N TYR A 133 6.81 -0.85 -1.28
CA TYR A 133 6.03 -2.07 -1.35
C TYR A 133 5.78 -2.41 -2.83
N PRO A 134 5.91 -3.69 -3.25
CA PRO A 134 5.37 -4.12 -4.53
C PRO A 134 3.86 -3.83 -4.53
N PRO A 135 3.26 -3.56 -5.70
CA PRO A 135 1.89 -3.11 -5.74
C PRO A 135 0.98 -4.24 -5.29
N TYR A 136 -0.07 -3.82 -4.61
CA TYR A 136 -1.19 -4.60 -4.17
C TYR A 136 -1.71 -5.53 -5.27
N ILE A 137 -2.13 -6.74 -4.89
CA ILE A 137 -3.08 -7.53 -5.67
C ILE A 137 -4.41 -6.75 -5.61
N THR A 138 -4.57 -5.76 -6.48
CA THR A 138 -5.84 -5.00 -6.63
C THR A 138 -6.78 -5.71 -7.59
N GLU A 139 -6.26 -6.48 -8.56
CA GLU A 139 -7.09 -7.19 -9.51
C GLU A 139 -7.91 -8.29 -8.80
N GLY A 140 -9.22 -8.11 -8.79
CA GLY A 140 -10.18 -9.13 -8.37
C GLY A 140 -10.67 -9.03 -6.91
N VAL A 141 -10.10 -8.16 -6.07
CA VAL A 141 -10.65 -7.94 -4.73
C VAL A 141 -11.84 -6.98 -4.78
N VAL A 142 -13.04 -7.51 -4.59
CA VAL A 142 -14.28 -6.71 -4.53
C VAL A 142 -14.74 -6.60 -3.10
N ILE A 143 -14.84 -5.37 -2.58
CA ILE A 143 -15.36 -5.13 -1.23
C ILE A 143 -16.75 -4.49 -1.26
N ASP A 144 -17.62 -4.92 -0.35
CA ASP A 144 -19.01 -4.49 -0.24
C ASP A 144 -19.32 -3.99 1.17
N PHE A 145 -19.51 -2.67 1.32
CA PHE A 145 -19.81 -2.04 2.60
C PHE A 145 -21.28 -2.20 3.01
N LYS A 146 -21.50 -2.64 4.25
CA LYS A 146 -22.82 -2.86 4.84
C LYS A 146 -22.95 -2.17 6.20
N PRO A 147 -23.95 -1.29 6.40
CA PRO A 147 -25.03 -0.94 5.45
C PRO A 147 -24.57 0.03 4.34
N LYS A 148 -25.20 -0.04 3.16
CA LYS A 148 -24.95 0.90 2.05
C LYS A 148 -25.25 2.37 2.37
N ALA A 149 -26.00 2.62 3.43
CA ALA A 149 -26.24 3.94 3.97
C ALA A 149 -25.97 3.95 5.48
N LEU A 150 -25.06 4.83 5.92
CA LEU A 150 -24.65 4.98 7.30
C LEU A 150 -25.17 6.28 7.88
N ASN A 151 -26.16 6.19 8.77
CA ASN A 151 -26.65 7.34 9.51
C ASN A 151 -25.74 7.66 10.70
N LEU A 152 -25.12 8.84 10.68
CA LEU A 152 -24.12 9.26 11.69
C LEU A 152 -24.71 9.47 13.09
N SER A 153 -26.03 9.64 13.21
CA SER A 153 -26.72 9.75 14.50
C SER A 153 -27.12 8.41 15.10
N SER A 154 -27.07 7.33 14.32
CA SER A 154 -27.55 6.02 14.78
C SER A 154 -26.44 5.26 15.52
N GLN A 155 -26.84 4.67 16.65
CA GLN A 155 -25.96 4.11 17.68
C GLN A 155 -25.62 2.62 17.43
N GLY A 156 -25.51 2.20 16.17
CA GLY A 156 -25.10 0.83 15.88
C GLY A 156 -23.67 0.57 16.36
N ASN A 157 -23.40 -0.68 16.75
CA ASN A 157 -22.09 -1.06 17.27
C ASN A 157 -21.06 -1.26 16.15
N TYR A 158 -21.48 -1.87 15.04
CA TYR A 158 -20.58 -2.31 13.98
C TYR A 158 -21.14 -1.98 12.59
N VAL A 159 -20.23 -1.87 11.63
CA VAL A 159 -20.50 -2.06 10.21
C VAL A 159 -19.80 -3.34 9.75
N SER A 160 -20.27 -3.92 8.66
CA SER A 160 -19.65 -5.10 8.05
C SER A 160 -19.13 -4.75 6.67
N ILE A 161 -18.01 -5.36 6.30
CA ILE A 161 -17.49 -5.32 4.93
C ILE A 161 -17.39 -6.77 4.48
N ASP A 162 -18.00 -7.08 3.33
CA ASP A 162 -17.82 -8.35 2.66
C ASP A 162 -16.67 -8.19 1.67
N ILE A 163 -15.63 -9.00 1.81
CA ILE A 163 -14.46 -9.03 0.94
C ILE A 163 -14.61 -10.26 0.06
N THR A 164 -14.62 -10.08 -1.25
CA THR A 164 -14.57 -11.16 -2.23
C THR A 164 -13.16 -11.18 -2.79
N LEU A 165 -12.45 -12.28 -2.54
CA LEU A 165 -11.09 -12.51 -3.00
C LEU A 165 -11.11 -13.07 -4.43
N PRO A 166 -10.05 -12.86 -5.22
CA PRO A 166 -9.91 -13.53 -6.51
C PRO A 166 -9.85 -15.06 -6.34
N SER A 167 -10.21 -15.81 -7.39
CA SER A 167 -10.47 -17.26 -7.32
C SER A 167 -9.25 -18.12 -6.97
N ASP A 168 -8.06 -17.58 -7.15
CA ASP A 168 -6.76 -18.16 -6.82
C ASP A 168 -6.32 -17.88 -5.38
N LEU A 169 -6.98 -16.96 -4.67
CA LEU A 169 -6.69 -16.63 -3.29
C LEU A 169 -7.73 -17.24 -2.35
N ALA A 170 -7.27 -18.10 -1.43
CA ALA A 170 -8.14 -18.66 -0.41
C ALA A 170 -8.24 -17.73 0.79
N GLU A 171 -9.40 -17.73 1.44
CA GLU A 171 -9.62 -16.94 2.64
C GLU A 171 -8.71 -17.31 3.83
N ALA A 172 -8.25 -18.57 3.86
CA ALA A 172 -7.36 -19.10 4.90
C ALA A 172 -5.94 -18.55 4.75
N ASP A 173 -5.62 -18.01 3.58
CA ASP A 173 -4.33 -17.40 3.31
C ASP A 173 -4.35 -15.91 3.66
N ILE A 174 -5.41 -15.35 4.25
CA ILE A 174 -5.46 -13.93 4.63
C ILE A 174 -5.04 -13.77 6.09
N ASP A 175 -4.04 -12.92 6.37
CA ASP A 175 -3.69 -12.54 7.73
C ASP A 175 -4.81 -11.66 8.32
N PRO A 176 -5.58 -12.16 9.30
CA PRO A 176 -6.67 -11.40 9.89
C PRO A 176 -6.24 -10.10 10.56
N SER A 177 -5.02 -10.09 11.12
CA SER A 177 -4.51 -8.97 11.93
C SER A 177 -4.08 -7.77 11.07
N SER A 178 -3.81 -8.01 9.80
CA SER A 178 -3.43 -7.00 8.82
C SER A 178 -4.61 -6.13 8.32
N LEU A 179 -5.84 -6.62 8.48
CA LEU A 179 -7.05 -6.02 7.91
C LEU A 179 -7.41 -4.70 8.60
N LYS A 180 -7.36 -3.60 7.83
CA LYS A 180 -7.60 -2.24 8.32
C LYS A 180 -8.20 -1.33 7.24
N ILE A 181 -8.95 -0.31 7.67
CA ILE A 181 -9.34 0.79 6.78
C ILE A 181 -8.27 1.86 6.85
N THR A 182 -7.72 2.22 5.69
CA THR A 182 -6.61 3.17 5.54
C THR A 182 -7.03 4.54 5.04
N LYS A 183 -8.20 4.62 4.41
CA LYS A 183 -8.72 5.87 3.83
C LYS A 183 -10.23 5.95 3.89
N ILE A 184 -10.73 7.15 4.14
CA ILE A 184 -12.15 7.52 3.99
C ILE A 184 -12.19 8.82 3.18
N ASP A 185 -12.75 8.74 1.98
CA ASP A 185 -13.00 9.89 1.12
C ASP A 185 -14.51 10.22 1.11
N VAL A 186 -14.86 11.49 1.26
CA VAL A 186 -16.22 11.99 1.11
C VAL A 186 -16.23 12.98 -0.06
N ALA A 187 -16.88 12.55 -1.15
CA ALA A 187 -16.83 13.24 -2.43
C ALA A 187 -17.23 14.72 -2.32
N GLY A 188 -16.30 15.60 -2.70
CA GLY A 188 -16.52 17.05 -2.70
C GLY A 188 -16.56 17.70 -1.32
N VAL A 189 -16.21 16.97 -0.25
CA VAL A 189 -16.16 17.50 1.12
C VAL A 189 -14.74 17.45 1.69
N GLY A 190 -14.12 16.28 1.68
CA GLY A 190 -12.84 16.09 2.34
C GLY A 190 -12.43 14.63 2.44
N LEU A 191 -11.21 14.44 2.89
CA LEU A 191 -10.47 13.20 2.81
C LEU A 191 -9.70 12.97 4.11
N ALA A 192 -9.76 11.74 4.63
CA ALA A 192 -8.87 11.28 5.69
C ALA A 192 -8.04 10.10 5.16
N GLU A 193 -6.72 10.27 5.18
CA GLU A 193 -5.71 9.27 4.79
C GLU A 193 -4.88 8.84 6.00
N ASP A 194 -4.00 7.86 5.80
CA ASP A 194 -3.15 7.27 6.84
C ASP A 194 -3.93 6.77 8.07
N LEU A 195 -5.17 6.34 7.84
CA LEU A 195 -5.99 5.77 8.89
C LEU A 195 -5.48 4.37 9.26
N ALA A 196 -5.71 4.00 10.52
CA ALA A 196 -5.46 2.67 11.02
C ALA A 196 -6.69 2.15 11.78
N ILE A 197 -7.88 2.20 11.15
CA ILE A 197 -9.09 1.67 11.78
C ILE A 197 -9.02 0.16 11.70
N LEU A 198 -8.77 -0.46 12.86
CA LEU A 198 -8.60 -1.89 13.00
C LEU A 198 -9.95 -2.61 13.03
N MET A 199 -9.92 -3.84 12.55
CA MET A 199 -11.04 -4.76 12.63
C MET A 199 -11.45 -5.01 14.09
N ALA A 200 -12.75 -5.18 14.32
CA ALA A 200 -13.31 -5.48 15.62
C ALA A 200 -13.01 -6.94 16.06
N PRO A 201 -12.97 -7.23 17.37
CA PRO A 201 -12.75 -8.57 17.89
C PRO A 201 -13.76 -9.60 17.37
N ASN A 202 -13.34 -10.87 17.28
CA ASN A 202 -14.14 -12.00 16.79
C ASN A 202 -14.57 -11.89 15.32
N THR A 203 -13.76 -11.21 14.50
CA THR A 203 -13.80 -11.24 13.04
C THR A 203 -12.35 -11.43 12.51
N PRO A 204 -12.11 -11.82 11.24
CA PRO A 204 -13.07 -12.14 10.18
C PRO A 204 -13.85 -13.42 10.50
N TYR A 205 -14.91 -13.66 9.73
CA TYR A 205 -15.50 -14.97 9.60
C TYR A 205 -15.67 -15.32 8.13
N SER A 206 -15.34 -16.57 7.81
CA SER A 206 -15.61 -17.16 6.51
C SER A 206 -17.09 -17.08 6.19
N VAL A 207 -17.40 -16.57 5.01
CA VAL A 207 -18.72 -16.69 4.38
C VAL A 207 -18.72 -17.86 3.40
N ASN A 208 -17.61 -18.08 2.69
CA ASN A 208 -17.25 -19.25 1.89
C ASN A 208 -15.76 -19.18 1.48
N SER A 209 -15.25 -20.13 0.70
CA SER A 209 -13.82 -20.27 0.35
C SER A 209 -13.12 -19.04 -0.25
N HIS A 210 -13.87 -18.08 -0.80
CA HIS A 210 -13.33 -16.84 -1.39
C HIS A 210 -14.02 -15.58 -0.85
N ARG A 211 -14.77 -15.68 0.26
CA ARG A 211 -15.49 -14.54 0.83
C ARG A 211 -15.29 -14.45 2.33
N LEU A 212 -14.66 -13.36 2.74
CA LEU A 212 -14.49 -12.99 4.13
C LEU A 212 -15.52 -11.92 4.50
N ARG A 213 -16.06 -12.01 5.73
CA ARG A 213 -16.80 -10.89 6.31
C ARG A 213 -16.09 -10.40 7.56
N VAL A 214 -15.81 -9.10 7.57
CA VAL A 214 -15.13 -8.40 8.66
C VAL A 214 -16.07 -7.39 9.29
N LYS A 215 -15.78 -7.00 10.53
CA LYS A 215 -16.52 -5.93 11.23
C LYS A 215 -15.59 -4.83 11.65
N PHE A 216 -16.07 -3.60 11.54
CA PHE A 216 -15.38 -2.42 12.05
C PHE A 216 -16.28 -1.69 13.04
N TYR A 217 -15.67 -1.01 14.00
CA TYR A 217 -16.42 -0.22 14.95
C TYR A 217 -17.12 0.91 14.23
N ARG A 218 -18.45 0.91 14.36
CA ARG A 218 -19.26 1.97 13.79
C ARG A 218 -19.20 3.23 14.65
N SER A 219 -19.34 3.07 15.95
CA SER A 219 -19.46 4.17 16.91
C SER A 219 -18.43 4.05 18.03
N THR A 220 -18.10 5.20 18.62
CA THR A 220 -17.12 5.32 19.71
C THR A 220 -17.51 4.56 20.98
N LYS A 221 -18.80 4.24 21.16
CA LYS A 221 -19.31 3.52 22.35
C LYS A 221 -18.70 2.14 22.56
N ARG A 222 -18.25 1.48 21.50
CA ARG A 222 -17.65 0.13 21.55
C ARG A 222 -16.20 0.10 21.08
N ALA A 223 -15.73 1.19 20.47
CA ALA A 223 -14.38 1.30 19.99
C ALA A 223 -13.39 1.45 21.16
N THR A 224 -12.16 1.02 20.97
CA THR A 224 -11.06 1.17 21.94
C THR A 224 -10.59 2.62 22.06
N SER A 225 -10.74 3.41 20.99
CA SER A 225 -10.56 4.86 20.96
C SER A 225 -11.53 5.50 19.96
N GLU A 226 -11.65 6.82 19.98
CA GLU A 226 -12.53 7.53 19.05
C GLU A 226 -12.08 7.39 17.58
N ASP A 227 -10.77 7.40 17.35
CA ASP A 227 -10.17 7.29 16.00
C ASP A 227 -10.44 5.94 15.34
N GLN A 228 -10.77 4.91 16.13
CA GLN A 228 -11.16 3.58 15.65
C GLN A 228 -12.63 3.50 15.20
N SER A 229 -13.39 4.59 15.30
CA SER A 229 -14.80 4.63 14.94
C SER A 229 -15.02 5.31 13.58
N ILE A 230 -15.61 4.58 12.64
CA ILE A 230 -15.95 5.11 11.30
C ILE A 230 -16.88 6.32 11.40
N SER A 231 -17.86 6.31 12.31
CA SER A 231 -18.76 7.47 12.47
C SER A 231 -18.04 8.68 13.03
N TRP A 232 -16.97 8.49 13.80
CA TRP A 232 -16.20 9.60 14.34
C TRP A 232 -15.35 10.24 13.24
N GLN A 233 -14.64 9.42 12.46
CA GLN A 233 -13.88 9.89 11.30
C GLN A 233 -14.76 10.66 10.31
N LEU A 234 -15.95 10.11 9.98
CA LEU A 234 -16.92 10.80 9.13
C LEU A 234 -17.45 12.11 9.76
N GLN A 235 -17.61 12.18 11.08
CA GLN A 235 -18.01 13.42 11.75
C GLN A 235 -16.93 14.50 11.65
N GLN A 236 -15.65 14.13 11.73
CA GLN A 236 -14.54 15.07 11.53
C GLN A 236 -14.50 15.57 10.08
N ILE A 237 -14.60 14.67 9.09
CA ILE A 237 -14.59 15.06 7.66
C ILE A 237 -15.79 15.94 7.32
N LEU A 238 -16.98 15.59 7.83
CA LEU A 238 -18.22 16.31 7.58
C LEU A 238 -18.45 17.46 8.57
N ALA A 239 -17.44 17.89 9.35
CA ALA A 239 -17.61 18.98 10.31
C ALA A 239 -18.13 20.26 9.62
N GLY A 240 -19.14 20.90 10.21
CA GLY A 240 -19.77 22.10 9.65
C GLY A 240 -20.73 21.86 8.47
N GLN A 241 -20.80 20.66 7.91
CA GLN A 241 -21.68 20.33 6.79
C GLN A 241 -23.17 20.32 7.19
N ASN A 242 -24.02 20.59 6.20
CA ASN A 242 -25.46 20.63 6.40
C ASN A 242 -26.06 19.22 6.52
N LYS A 243 -27.33 19.15 6.94
CA LYS A 243 -28.09 17.89 6.85
C LYS A 243 -28.16 17.45 5.40
N GLY A 244 -27.89 16.18 5.14
CA GLY A 244 -27.81 15.68 3.77
C GLY A 244 -27.30 14.25 3.68
N GLN A 245 -27.15 13.82 2.43
CA GLN A 245 -26.54 12.56 2.04
C GLN A 245 -25.25 12.86 1.30
N TYR A 246 -24.18 12.19 1.68
CA TYR A 246 -22.84 12.41 1.14
C TYR A 246 -22.31 11.08 0.63
N ALA A 247 -21.88 11.04 -0.64
CA ALA A 247 -21.21 9.88 -1.19
C ALA A 247 -19.84 9.73 -0.53
N ALA A 248 -19.55 8.54 -0.02
CA ALA A 248 -18.30 8.25 0.64
C ALA A 248 -17.72 6.93 0.10
N THR A 249 -16.41 6.87 0.06
CA THR A 249 -15.65 5.68 -0.30
C THR A 249 -14.70 5.37 0.84
N ILE A 250 -14.62 4.10 1.22
CA ILE A 250 -13.55 3.61 2.09
C ILE A 250 -12.57 2.77 1.29
N THR A 251 -11.32 2.77 1.74
CA THR A 251 -10.28 1.89 1.27
C THR A 251 -9.89 0.92 2.37
N LEU A 252 -9.93 -0.37 2.06
CA LEU A 252 -9.49 -1.46 2.93
C LEU A 252 -8.16 -1.99 2.43
N GLU A 253 -7.23 -2.24 3.34
CA GLU A 253 -5.97 -2.96 3.09
C GLU A 253 -5.95 -4.26 3.92
N GLY A 254 -5.33 -5.30 3.37
CA GLY A 254 -4.96 -6.53 4.08
C GLY A 254 -3.74 -7.18 3.45
N SER A 255 -3.20 -8.21 4.11
CA SER A 255 -2.10 -9.02 3.61
C SER A 255 -2.43 -10.51 3.66
N VAL A 256 -1.70 -11.28 2.86
CA VAL A 256 -1.83 -12.73 2.76
C VAL A 256 -0.87 -13.37 3.80
N GLU A 257 -1.40 -14.19 4.71
CA GLU A 257 -0.68 -14.90 5.78
C GLU A 257 0.50 -15.70 5.22
N GLY A 258 1.66 -15.59 5.88
CA GLY A 258 2.87 -16.28 5.44
C GLY A 258 3.46 -15.74 4.13
N SER A 259 2.94 -14.62 3.64
CA SER A 259 3.47 -13.91 2.48
C SER A 259 3.56 -12.41 2.76
N TYR A 260 4.19 -11.70 1.82
CA TYR A 260 4.30 -10.24 1.87
C TYR A 260 3.37 -9.54 0.88
N SER A 261 2.51 -10.31 0.23
CA SER A 261 1.50 -9.82 -0.69
C SER A 261 0.43 -9.05 0.08
N LYS A 262 0.20 -7.80 -0.33
CA LYS A 262 -0.91 -6.97 0.15
C LYS A 262 -2.02 -6.96 -0.90
N PHE A 263 -3.24 -6.72 -0.44
CA PHE A 263 -4.37 -6.42 -1.31
C PHE A 263 -5.11 -5.19 -0.80
N GLN A 264 -5.78 -4.51 -1.72
CA GLN A 264 -6.58 -3.34 -1.43
C GLN A 264 -7.92 -3.46 -2.14
N GLY A 265 -8.97 -2.97 -1.49
CA GLY A 265 -10.29 -2.83 -2.10
C GLY A 265 -10.93 -1.51 -1.71
N GLU A 266 -11.82 -1.01 -2.58
CA GLU A 266 -12.63 0.18 -2.31
C GLU A 266 -14.12 -0.12 -2.28
N ALA A 267 -14.83 0.45 -1.31
CA ALA A 267 -16.27 0.31 -1.18
C ALA A 267 -16.94 1.66 -1.03
N SER A 268 -17.89 1.94 -1.90
CA SER A 268 -18.75 3.12 -1.79
C SER A 268 -19.98 2.87 -0.92
N PHE A 269 -20.36 3.90 -0.17
CA PHE A 269 -21.56 3.96 0.66
C PHE A 269 -22.04 5.42 0.78
N THR A 270 -23.20 5.62 1.41
CA THR A 270 -23.76 6.94 1.66
C THR A 270 -23.68 7.29 3.14
N ALA A 271 -22.97 8.37 3.49
CA ALA A 271 -23.01 8.95 4.83
C ALA A 271 -24.24 9.88 4.96
N ILE A 272 -25.06 9.68 5.99
CA ILE A 272 -26.27 10.48 6.24
C ILE A 272 -26.08 11.34 7.48
N VAL A 273 -26.11 12.66 7.28
CA VAL A 273 -26.06 13.69 8.32
C VAL A 273 -27.48 14.13 8.64
N THR A 274 -28.00 13.73 9.81
CA THR A 274 -29.39 14.05 10.24
C THR A 274 -29.50 15.34 11.05
N LYS A 275 -28.37 15.81 11.60
CA LYS A 275 -28.20 17.06 12.34
C LYS A 275 -26.91 17.70 11.89
N LYS A 276 -26.86 19.04 11.81
CA LYS A 276 -25.63 19.78 11.49
C LYS A 276 -24.53 19.28 12.43
N THR A 277 -23.47 18.75 11.85
CA THR A 277 -22.25 18.33 12.54
C THR A 277 -21.61 19.58 13.13
N LYS A 278 -21.37 19.55 14.44
CA LYS A 278 -20.79 20.67 15.17
C LYS A 278 -19.30 20.75 14.91
#